data_AF-A0A397F935-F1
#
_entry.id   AF-A0A397F935-F1
#
_cell.length_a   1.000
_cell.length_b   1.000
_cell.length_c   1.000
_cell.angle_alpha   90.00
_cell.angle_beta   90.00
_cell.angle_gamma   90.00
#
_symmetry.space_group_name_H-M   'P 1'
#
loop_
_entity.id
_entity.type
_entity.pdbx_description
1 polymer ?
#
loop_
_entity_poly.entity_id
_entity_poly.type
_entity_poly.pdbx_seq_one_letter_code
_entity_poly.pdbx_strand_id
1 'polypeptide(L)'
;LLKQVNLSKPCEAGNGKVMVAWVEDCWEVNRIPGFKINKKPEGLKTRFDLLIKTHCEDEVASMRKSGTSEDYTESDLLLTDMKARMDDFDETAAARKDNVKRKIDSIENSGALMRRMAMGNLDAQGRMKRQGRKRRIKPQVSIFHV
;
A
#
# COMPACT_ATOMS: atom_id res chain seq x y z
N LEU A 1 20.96 -16.61 2.15
CA LEU A 1 19.98 -16.05 1.20
C LEU A 1 18.55 -16.28 1.67
N LEU A 2 18.00 -17.50 1.58
CA LEU A 2 16.58 -17.74 1.85
C LEU A 2 16.11 -17.24 3.22
N LYS A 3 16.89 -17.49 4.28
CA LYS A 3 16.58 -16.96 5.62
C LYS A 3 16.48 -15.43 5.67
N GLN A 4 17.35 -14.73 4.94
CA GLN A 4 17.33 -13.26 4.86
C GLN A 4 16.11 -12.76 4.07
N VAL A 5 15.86 -13.33 2.89
CA VAL A 5 14.70 -12.99 2.05
C VAL A 5 13.38 -13.29 2.78
N ASN A 6 13.33 -14.35 3.59
CA ASN A 6 12.18 -14.68 4.42
C ASN A 6 11.91 -13.63 5.50
N LEU A 7 12.97 -13.02 6.04
CA LEU A 7 12.89 -11.99 7.08
C LEU A 7 12.42 -10.65 6.50
N SER A 8 13.05 -10.20 5.42
CA SER A 8 12.83 -8.87 4.82
C SER A 8 11.66 -8.82 3.84
N LYS A 9 11.25 -9.98 3.31
CA LYS A 9 10.11 -10.15 2.39
C LYS A 9 10.14 -9.16 1.22
N PRO A 10 11.23 -9.12 0.44
CA PRO A 10 11.43 -8.11 -0.58
C PRO A 10 10.39 -8.18 -1.71
N CYS A 11 9.85 -9.38 -2.00
CA CYS A 11 8.77 -9.58 -2.98
C CYS A 11 7.43 -8.96 -2.55
N GLU A 12 7.23 -8.77 -1.25
CA GLU A 12 6.01 -8.20 -0.68
C GLU A 12 6.14 -6.67 -0.44
N ALA A 13 7.27 -6.07 -0.84
CA ALA A 13 7.47 -4.64 -0.69
C ALA A 13 6.48 -3.85 -1.56
N GLY A 14 6.01 -2.70 -1.07
CA GLY A 14 5.10 -1.83 -1.83
C GLY A 14 5.68 -1.41 -3.19
N ASN A 15 4.82 -1.08 -4.15
CA ASN A 15 5.22 -0.69 -5.51
C ASN A 15 6.37 0.33 -5.50
N GLY A 16 7.44 0.03 -6.23
CA GLY A 16 8.65 0.86 -6.31
C GLY A 16 9.67 0.64 -5.18
N LYS A 17 9.35 -0.13 -4.13
CA LYS A 17 10.25 -0.42 -3.00
C LYS A 17 10.91 -1.80 -3.06
N VAL A 18 10.46 -2.67 -3.97
CA VAL A 18 11.00 -4.03 -4.15
C VAL A 18 12.52 -4.02 -4.31
N MET A 19 13.06 -3.20 -5.21
CA MET A 19 14.51 -3.14 -5.42
C MET A 19 15.27 -2.51 -4.24
N VAL A 20 14.64 -1.64 -3.45
CA VAL A 20 15.25 -1.11 -2.23
C VAL A 20 15.43 -2.23 -1.20
N ALA A 21 14.39 -3.07 -1.02
CA ALA A 21 14.49 -4.24 -0.14
C ALA A 21 15.56 -5.24 -0.63
N TRP A 22 15.69 -5.45 -1.95
CA TRP A 22 16.76 -6.29 -2.50
C TRP A 22 18.17 -5.70 -2.32
N VAL A 23 18.30 -4.38 -2.30
CA VAL A 23 19.58 -3.71 -1.97
C VAL A 23 19.95 -4.00 -0.52
N GLU A 24 19.02 -3.81 0.42
CA GLU A 24 19.24 -4.10 1.84
C GLU A 24 19.61 -5.56 2.07
N ASP A 25 18.87 -6.50 1.45
CA ASP A 25 19.19 -7.91 1.52
C ASP A 25 20.57 -8.24 0.95
N CYS A 26 20.94 -7.60 -0.15
CA CYS A 26 22.27 -7.75 -0.74
C CYS A 26 23.37 -7.31 0.23
N TRP A 27 23.16 -6.21 0.94
CA TRP A 27 24.09 -5.77 1.98
C TRP A 27 24.17 -6.79 3.12
N GLU A 28 23.03 -7.24 3.65
CA GLU A 28 23.00 -8.16 4.79
C GLU A 28 23.61 -9.52 4.47
N VAL A 29 23.29 -10.11 3.31
CA VAL A 29 23.89 -11.40 2.94
C VAL A 29 25.40 -11.30 2.68
N ASN A 30 25.89 -10.15 2.21
CA ASN A 30 27.32 -9.93 2.00
C ASN A 30 28.11 -9.78 3.31
N ARG A 31 27.44 -9.48 4.43
CA ARG A 31 28.05 -9.40 5.76
C ARG A 31 28.25 -10.78 6.39
N ILE A 32 27.60 -11.82 5.86
CA ILE A 32 27.69 -13.18 6.40
C ILE A 32 29.04 -13.80 5.99
N PRO A 33 29.92 -14.16 6.96
CA PRO A 33 31.19 -14.82 6.66
C PRO A 33 30.97 -16.12 5.87
N GLY A 34 31.74 -16.30 4.80
CA GLY A 34 31.62 -17.47 3.92
C GLY A 34 30.52 -17.39 2.86
N PHE A 35 29.65 -16.37 2.91
CA PHE A 35 28.62 -16.15 1.89
C PHE A 35 29.21 -15.37 0.69
N LYS A 36 29.94 -16.06 -0.17
CA LYS A 36 30.65 -15.46 -1.33
C LYS A 36 29.73 -15.21 -2.53
N ILE A 37 28.68 -14.40 -2.36
CA ILE A 37 27.90 -13.91 -3.48
C ILE A 37 28.26 -12.43 -3.69
N ASN A 38 29.37 -12.15 -4.37
CA ASN A 38 29.68 -10.80 -4.86
C ASN A 38 28.77 -10.45 -6.04
N LYS A 39 27.46 -10.48 -5.83
CA LYS A 39 26.45 -10.10 -6.83
C LYS A 39 25.84 -8.77 -6.45
N LYS A 40 25.53 -8.00 -7.47
CA LYS A 40 24.66 -6.83 -7.36
C LYS A 40 23.25 -7.26 -6.93
N PRO A 41 22.44 -6.36 -6.35
CA PRO A 41 21.07 -6.65 -5.91
C PRO A 41 20.22 -7.36 -6.96
N GLU A 42 20.34 -6.99 -8.24
CA GLU A 42 19.63 -7.61 -9.35
C GLU A 42 20.03 -9.08 -9.52
N GLY A 43 21.34 -9.38 -9.42
CA GLY A 43 21.85 -10.74 -9.52
C GLY A 43 21.48 -11.61 -8.32
N LEU A 44 21.24 -11.00 -7.15
CA LEU A 44 20.71 -11.69 -5.98
C LEU A 44 19.24 -12.05 -6.17
N LYS A 45 18.43 -11.09 -6.64
CA LYS A 45 17.04 -11.31 -7.01
C LYS A 45 16.91 -12.40 -8.06
N THR A 46 17.64 -12.32 -9.17
CA THR A 46 17.62 -13.35 -10.23
C THR A 46 17.96 -14.74 -9.68
N ARG A 47 18.88 -14.83 -8.72
CA ARG A 47 19.20 -16.11 -8.10
C ARG A 47 18.06 -16.62 -7.23
N PHE A 48 17.39 -15.75 -6.48
CA PHE A 48 16.20 -16.12 -5.73
C PHE A 48 15.07 -16.58 -6.66
N ASP A 49 14.78 -15.82 -7.72
CA ASP A 49 13.75 -16.18 -8.72
C ASP A 49 14.03 -17.56 -9.33
N LEU A 50 15.31 -17.86 -9.61
CA LEU A 50 15.72 -19.18 -10.11
C LEU A 50 15.47 -20.30 -9.08
N LEU A 51 15.76 -20.06 -7.80
CA LEU A 51 15.50 -21.05 -6.74
C LEU A 51 14.01 -21.36 -6.60
N ILE A 52 13.14 -20.34 -6.64
CA ILE A 52 11.69 -20.53 -6.62
C ILE A 52 11.23 -21.31 -7.84
N LYS A 53 11.75 -20.97 -9.03
CA LYS A 53 11.39 -21.65 -10.27
C LYS A 53 11.77 -23.14 -10.24
N THR A 54 13.02 -23.44 -9.87
CA THR A 54 13.50 -24.83 -9.79
C THR A 54 12.70 -25.63 -8.78
N HIS A 55 12.40 -25.06 -7.60
CA HIS A 55 11.55 -25.70 -6.59
C HIS A 55 10.17 -26.05 -7.14
N CYS A 56 9.50 -25.11 -7.84
CA CYS A 56 8.21 -25.39 -8.45
C CYS A 56 8.28 -26.50 -9.53
N GLU A 57 9.35 -26.54 -10.32
CA GLU A 57 9.55 -27.59 -11.32
C GLU A 57 9.75 -28.96 -10.66
N ASP A 58 10.51 -29.00 -9.56
CA ASP A 58 10.78 -30.21 -8.78
C ASP A 58 9.51 -30.73 -8.09
N GLU A 59 8.71 -29.87 -7.45
CA GLU A 59 7.42 -30.22 -6.84
C GLU A 59 6.44 -30.80 -7.88
N VAL A 60 6.36 -30.19 -9.06
CA VAL A 60 5.51 -30.68 -10.15
C VAL A 60 6.02 -32.02 -10.71
N ALA A 61 7.34 -32.22 -10.75
CA ALA A 61 7.94 -33.49 -11.17
C ALA A 61 7.73 -34.59 -10.13
N SER A 62 7.81 -34.25 -8.84
CA SER A 62 7.49 -35.11 -7.69
C SER A 62 6.04 -35.58 -7.75
N MET A 63 5.07 -34.66 -7.86
CA MET A 63 3.64 -35.00 -7.89
C MET A 63 3.29 -35.97 -9.03
N ARG A 64 4.01 -35.90 -10.15
CA ARG A 64 3.82 -36.83 -11.29
C ARG A 64 4.40 -38.23 -11.04
N LYS A 65 5.33 -38.38 -10.10
CA LYS A 65 6.04 -39.62 -9.78
C LYS A 65 5.60 -40.26 -8.46
N SER A 66 4.81 -39.55 -7.64
CA SER A 66 4.66 -39.91 -6.23
C SER A 66 3.85 -41.19 -5.99
N GLY A 67 4.48 -42.09 -5.22
CA GLY A 67 3.91 -43.23 -4.50
C GLY A 67 4.71 -43.56 -3.23
N THR A 68 5.54 -42.63 -2.73
CA THR A 68 6.49 -42.83 -1.61
C THR A 68 6.62 -41.54 -0.79
N SER A 69 6.98 -41.63 0.50
CA SER A 69 7.13 -40.44 1.34
C SER A 69 8.35 -39.61 0.92
N GLU A 70 8.13 -38.32 0.66
CA GLU A 70 9.20 -37.39 0.36
C GLU A 70 9.70 -36.71 1.63
N ASP A 71 11.02 -36.68 1.78
CA ASP A 71 11.69 -35.91 2.83
C ASP A 71 11.94 -34.49 2.32
N TYR A 72 11.37 -33.51 3.02
CA TYR A 72 11.56 -32.09 2.73
C TYR A 72 12.67 -31.49 3.60
N THR A 73 13.57 -30.74 2.98
CA THR A 73 14.60 -29.97 3.68
C THR A 73 14.05 -28.64 4.20
N GLU A 74 14.75 -27.99 5.13
CA GLU A 74 14.42 -26.62 5.58
C GLU A 74 14.34 -25.64 4.39
N SER A 75 15.17 -25.84 3.36
CA SER A 75 15.14 -25.02 2.16
C SER A 75 13.84 -25.17 1.38
N ASP A 76 13.34 -26.40 1.25
CA ASP A 76 12.13 -26.70 0.50
C ASP A 76 10.91 -26.10 1.20
N LEU A 77 10.84 -26.24 2.53
CA LEU A 77 9.79 -25.62 3.34
C LEU A 77 9.80 -24.09 3.23
N LEU A 78 10.98 -23.47 3.28
CA LEU A 78 11.12 -22.02 3.13
C LEU A 78 10.70 -21.55 1.73
N LEU A 79 11.03 -22.31 0.69
CA LEU A 79 10.67 -21.97 -0.70
C LEU A 79 9.17 -22.14 -0.93
N THR A 80 8.55 -23.20 -0.42
CA THR A 80 7.10 -23.42 -0.46
C THR A 80 6.35 -22.30 0.26
N ASP A 81 6.76 -21.95 1.48
CA ASP A 81 6.14 -20.87 2.27
C ASP A 81 6.32 -19.50 1.59
N MET A 82 7.51 -19.18 1.08
CA MET A 82 7.73 -17.94 0.33
C MET A 82 6.91 -17.89 -0.95
N LYS A 83 6.79 -19.00 -1.67
CA LYS A 83 5.98 -19.09 -2.89
C LYS A 83 4.50 -18.83 -2.60
N ALA A 84 3.95 -19.46 -1.57
CA ALA A 84 2.56 -19.24 -1.15
C ALA A 84 2.30 -17.77 -0.83
N ARG A 85 3.19 -17.12 -0.07
CA ARG A 85 3.05 -15.69 0.23
C ARG A 85 3.17 -14.78 -0.99
N MET A 86 4.03 -15.12 -1.95
CA MET A 86 4.14 -14.38 -3.21
C MET A 86 2.83 -14.46 -4.01
N ASP A 87 2.24 -15.65 -4.07
CA ASP A 87 0.96 -15.86 -4.78
C ASP A 87 -0.19 -15.11 -4.08
N ASP A 88 -0.30 -15.20 -2.74
CA ASP A 88 -1.27 -14.43 -1.95
C ASP A 88 -1.11 -12.91 -2.15
N PHE A 89 0.13 -12.45 -2.23
CA PHE A 89 0.43 -11.04 -2.46
C PHE A 89 -0.06 -10.61 -3.85
N ASP A 90 0.20 -11.41 -4.88
CA ASP A 90 -0.24 -11.12 -6.24
C ASP A 90 -1.78 -11.16 -6.36
N GLU A 91 -2.44 -12.15 -5.75
CA GLU A 91 -3.90 -12.27 -5.73
C GLU A 91 -4.57 -11.08 -5.03
N THR A 92 -4.00 -10.61 -3.91
CA THR A 92 -4.54 -9.47 -3.17
C THR A 92 -4.17 -8.11 -3.75
N ALA A 93 -3.33 -8.05 -4.80
CA ALA A 93 -2.84 -6.79 -5.36
C ALA A 93 -3.98 -5.87 -5.86
N ALA A 94 -4.98 -6.43 -6.53
CA ALA A 94 -6.13 -5.67 -7.03
C ALA A 94 -6.98 -5.10 -5.88
N ALA A 95 -7.28 -5.92 -4.86
CA ALA A 95 -8.03 -5.50 -3.68
C ALA A 95 -7.29 -4.40 -2.90
N ARG A 96 -5.97 -4.50 -2.78
CA ARG A 96 -5.13 -3.47 -2.13
C ARG A 96 -5.15 -2.15 -2.90
N LYS A 97 -5.01 -2.20 -4.23
CA LYS A 97 -5.12 -1.00 -5.09
C LYS A 97 -6.50 -0.34 -4.96
N ASP A 98 -7.56 -1.12 -4.96
CA ASP A 98 -8.94 -0.63 -4.81
C ASP A 98 -9.19 -0.02 -3.42
N ASN A 99 -8.68 -0.64 -2.35
CA ASN A 99 -8.79 -0.10 -1.00
C ASN A 99 -8.10 1.28 -0.86
N VAL A 100 -6.90 1.43 -1.45
CA VAL A 100 -6.18 2.72 -1.48
C VAL A 100 -7.00 3.76 -2.25
N LYS A 101 -7.51 3.41 -3.44
CA LYS A 101 -8.34 4.31 -4.24
C LYS A 101 -9.59 4.76 -3.47
N ARG A 102 -10.34 3.84 -2.86
CA ARG A 102 -11.53 4.16 -2.06
C ARG A 102 -11.23 5.12 -0.91
N LYS A 103 -10.07 5.00 -0.26
CA LYS A 103 -9.64 5.93 0.79
C LYS A 103 -9.38 7.33 0.24
N ILE A 104 -8.70 7.43 -0.91
CA ILE A 104 -8.46 8.72 -1.58
C ILE A 104 -9.80 9.36 -1.99
N ASP A 105 -10.65 8.62 -2.68
CA ASP A 105 -11.97 9.09 -3.13
C ASP A 105 -12.83 9.55 -1.93
N SER A 106 -12.76 8.85 -0.79
CA SER A 106 -13.46 9.22 0.44
C SER A 106 -12.96 10.54 1.04
N ILE A 107 -11.63 10.75 1.07
CA ILE A 107 -11.02 12.00 1.53
C ILE A 107 -11.40 13.16 0.59
N GLU A 108 -11.33 12.94 -0.72
CA GLU A 108 -11.69 13.96 -1.71
C GLU A 108 -13.17 14.35 -1.64
N ASN A 109 -14.05 13.35 -1.53
CA ASN A 109 -15.50 13.57 -1.43
C ASN A 109 -15.88 14.31 -0.14
N SER A 110 -15.32 13.91 1.00
CA SER A 110 -15.56 14.61 2.27
C SER A 110 -15.02 16.05 2.25
N GLY A 111 -13.85 16.28 1.65
CA GLY A 111 -13.32 17.63 1.43
C GLY A 111 -14.21 18.49 0.53
N ALA A 112 -14.77 17.92 -0.54
CA ALA A 112 -15.71 18.61 -1.41
C ALA A 112 -17.02 18.96 -0.68
N LEU A 113 -17.54 18.05 0.15
CA LEU A 113 -18.73 18.29 0.97
C LEU A 113 -18.51 19.44 1.96
N MET A 114 -17.37 19.47 2.65
CA MET A 114 -17.03 20.54 3.58
C MET A 114 -16.96 21.91 2.89
N ARG A 115 -16.36 21.99 1.69
CA ARG A 115 -16.34 23.23 0.89
C ARG A 115 -17.75 23.70 0.53
N ARG A 116 -18.63 22.79 0.11
CA ARG A 116 -20.04 23.11 -0.21
C ARG A 116 -20.80 23.63 1.02
N MET A 117 -20.64 22.98 2.16
CA MET A 117 -21.28 23.39 3.42
C MET A 117 -20.79 24.77 3.87
N ALA A 118 -19.49 25.04 3.76
CA ALA A 118 -18.92 26.35 4.11
C ALA A 118 -19.46 27.48 3.21
N MET A 119 -19.54 27.25 1.89
CA MET A 119 -20.08 28.25 0.95
C MET A 119 -21.58 28.53 1.18
N GLY A 120 -22.39 27.50 1.44
CA GLY A 120 -23.82 27.68 1.75
C GLY A 120 -24.06 28.50 3.02
N ASN A 121 -23.19 28.38 4.03
CA ASN A 121 -23.26 29.18 5.26
C ASN A 121 -22.85 30.65 5.04
N LEU A 122 -21.90 30.93 4.14
CA LEU A 122 -21.51 32.29 3.77
C LEU A 122 -22.63 33.01 3.01
N ASP A 123 -23.31 32.33 2.09
CA ASP A 123 -24.45 32.89 1.36
C ASP A 123 -25.62 33.24 2.30
N ALA A 124 -25.88 32.41 3.30
CA ALA A 124 -26.89 32.67 4.33
C ALA A 124 -26.54 33.88 5.21
N GLN A 125 -25.28 33.99 5.66
CA GLN A 125 -24.82 35.14 6.46
C GLN A 125 -24.80 36.45 5.66
N GLY A 126 -24.41 36.41 4.38
CA GLY A 126 -24.45 37.56 3.48
C GLY A 126 -25.87 38.08 3.24
N ARG A 127 -26.85 37.17 3.11
CA ARG A 127 -28.27 37.50 2.97
C ARG A 127 -28.84 38.13 4.25
N MET A 128 -28.48 37.62 5.42
CA MET A 128 -28.88 38.17 6.73
C MET A 128 -28.33 39.59 6.97
N LYS A 129 -27.05 39.84 6.64
CA LYS A 129 -26.43 41.19 6.74
C LYS A 129 -27.08 42.21 5.80
N ARG A 130 -27.49 41.79 4.59
CA ARG A 130 -28.21 42.67 3.64
C ARG A 130 -29.63 43.01 4.09
N GLN A 131 -30.33 42.10 4.77
CA GLN A 131 -31.69 42.32 5.26
C GLN A 131 -31.73 43.21 6.52
N GLY A 132 -30.73 43.12 7.40
CA GLY A 132 -30.58 43.99 8.57
C GLY A 132 -30.35 45.48 8.24
N ARG A 133 -29.67 45.79 7.12
CA ARG A 133 -29.47 47.18 6.66
C ARG A 133 -30.74 47.86 6.15
N LYS A 134 -31.72 47.12 5.63
CA LYS A 134 -32.97 47.69 5.09
C LYS A 134 -34.00 48.08 6.16
N ARG A 135 -33.83 47.65 7.42
CA ARG A 135 -34.81 47.89 8.51
C ARG A 135 -34.51 49.11 9.40
N ARG A 136 -33.44 49.88 9.12
CA ARG A 136 -33.00 51.03 9.95
C ARG A 136 -33.42 52.42 9.43
N ILE A 137 -34.52 52.54 8.68
CA ILE A 137 -35.10 53.85 8.35
C ILE A 137 -36.43 53.97 9.11
N LYS A 138 -36.39 54.62 10.28
CA LYS A 138 -37.58 55.21 10.92
C LYS A 138 -37.48 56.73 10.76
N PRO A 139 -38.49 57.43 10.26
CA PRO A 139 -38.77 58.78 10.71
C PRO A 139 -39.78 58.69 11.85
N GLN A 140 -39.37 59.10 13.06
CA GLN A 140 -40.32 59.54 14.08
C GLN A 140 -40.11 61.05 14.19
N VAL A 141 -41.06 61.83 13.72
CA VAL A 141 -41.17 63.25 14.07
C VAL A 141 -42.62 63.53 14.38
N SER A 142 -42.94 63.48 15.67
CA SER A 142 -44.09 64.17 16.25
C SER A 142 -43.64 64.75 17.58
N ILE A 143 -43.30 66.05 17.61
CA ILE A 143 -43.32 66.85 18.84
C ILE A 143 -43.86 68.24 18.48
N PHE A 144 -45.08 68.49 18.97
CA PHE A 144 -45.75 69.80 19.18
C PHE A 144 -44.89 70.75 20.02
N HIS A 145 -45.07 72.07 19.90
CA HIS A 145 -44.91 73.19 20.87
C HIS A 145 -44.95 74.49 20.00
N VAL A 146 -45.68 75.58 20.24
CA VAL A 146 -46.38 76.19 21.40
C VAL A 146 -47.71 76.77 20.89
#